data_AF-A0A7J9YVY5-F1
#
_entry.id   AF-A0A7J9YVY5-F1
#
_cell.length_a   1.000
_cell.length_b   1.000
_cell.length_c   1.000
_cell.angle_alpha   90.00
_cell.angle_beta   90.00
_cell.angle_gamma   90.00
#
_symmetry.space_group_name_H-M   'P 1'
#
loop_
_entity.id
_entity.type
_entity.pdbx_description
1 polymer ?
#
loop_
_entity_poly.entity_id
_entity_poly.type
_entity_poly.pdbx_seq_one_letter_code
_entity_poly.pdbx_strand_id
1 'polypeptide(L)'
;MLVATAGALIALTAPAAGDDRPPKAGGGAQGSKPAAPGKYVGEIDGNEVKLKVNRAGRFMDGWVGRLRLKCGGYPGLPTYPTVAMDFPRTRIGDDGRLRRTWHGNGGGDEADDFTMKMEVRFAGKRARKGHVSYAGPGRCFGSADWTARLKR
;
A
#
# COMPACT_ATOMS: atom_id res chain seq x y z
N MET A 1 -52.79 52.42 -2.45
CA MET A 1 -52.05 51.73 -1.38
C MET A 1 -51.54 50.42 -1.97
N LEU A 2 -50.24 50.32 -2.26
CA LEU A 2 -49.60 49.12 -2.80
C LEU A 2 -49.25 48.18 -1.63
N VAL A 3 -49.64 46.91 -1.73
CA VAL A 3 -49.21 45.83 -0.84
C VAL A 3 -48.16 45.02 -1.59
N ALA A 4 -46.93 45.01 -1.08
CA ALA A 4 -45.83 44.20 -1.60
C ALA A 4 -45.75 42.88 -0.84
N THR A 5 -46.04 41.76 -1.50
CA THR A 5 -45.76 40.41 -1.00
C THR A 5 -44.38 39.95 -1.46
N ALA A 6 -43.47 39.80 -0.51
CA ALA A 6 -42.14 39.22 -0.72
C ALA A 6 -42.23 37.69 -0.76
N GLY A 7 -41.89 37.09 -1.90
CA GLY A 7 -41.66 35.66 -2.03
C GLY A 7 -40.20 35.33 -1.71
N ALA A 8 -39.96 34.58 -0.64
CA ALA A 8 -38.64 34.10 -0.26
C ALA A 8 -38.28 32.84 -1.06
N LEU A 9 -37.21 32.90 -1.87
CA LEU A 9 -36.54 31.73 -2.43
C LEU A 9 -35.73 31.05 -1.32
N ILE A 10 -36.07 29.80 -1.00
CA ILE A 10 -35.22 28.92 -0.18
C ILE A 10 -34.18 28.30 -1.12
N ALA A 11 -32.94 28.79 -1.07
CA ALA A 11 -31.80 28.17 -1.73
C ALA A 11 -31.29 26.99 -0.87
N LEU A 12 -31.52 25.76 -1.33
CA LEU A 12 -30.86 24.56 -0.84
C LEU A 12 -29.36 24.65 -1.17
N THR A 13 -28.53 24.94 -0.16
CA THR A 13 -27.09 24.85 -0.27
C THR A 13 -26.67 23.39 -0.05
N ALA A 14 -26.11 22.78 -1.10
CA ALA A 14 -25.47 21.48 -1.01
C ALA A 14 -24.25 21.53 -0.08
N PRO A 15 -23.96 20.47 0.70
CA PRO A 15 -22.73 20.40 1.46
C PRO A 15 -21.53 20.34 0.51
N ALA A 16 -20.54 21.19 0.80
CA ALA A 16 -19.29 21.30 0.08
C ALA A 16 -18.60 19.92 -0.04
N ALA A 17 -18.13 19.64 -1.25
CA ALA A 17 -17.25 18.52 -1.55
C ALA A 17 -16.09 18.50 -0.54
N GLY A 18 -15.88 17.34 0.07
CA GLY A 18 -14.73 17.08 0.91
C GLY A 18 -13.45 17.36 0.13
N ASP A 19 -12.66 18.30 0.63
CA ASP A 19 -11.30 18.58 0.19
C ASP A 19 -10.46 17.30 0.40
N ASP A 20 -10.28 16.52 -0.66
CA ASP A 20 -9.28 15.44 -0.79
C ASP A 20 -7.86 16.03 -0.83
N ARG A 21 -7.52 16.84 0.17
CA ARG A 21 -6.16 17.33 0.36
C ARG A 21 -5.34 16.20 0.96
N PRO A 22 -4.22 15.79 0.31
CA PRO A 22 -3.28 14.87 0.96
C PRO A 22 -2.84 15.48 2.30
N PRO A 23 -2.64 14.64 3.34
CA PRO A 23 -2.29 15.14 4.66
C PRO A 23 -1.03 16.02 4.58
N LYS A 24 -1.14 17.25 5.10
CA LYS A 24 -0.03 18.17 5.31
C LYS A 24 1.11 17.42 5.98
N ALA A 25 2.26 17.36 5.32
CA ALA A 25 3.51 16.91 5.90
C ALA A 25 3.93 17.89 7.01
N GLY A 26 3.57 17.56 8.25
CA GLY A 26 3.98 18.30 9.44
C GLY A 26 5.24 17.70 10.06
N GLY A 27 6.25 18.54 10.28
CA GLY A 27 7.13 18.47 11.44
C GLY A 27 8.34 17.54 11.38
N GLY A 28 9.50 18.13 11.05
CA GLY A 28 10.81 17.82 11.63
C GLY A 28 11.31 16.38 11.53
N ALA A 29 11.85 15.99 10.38
CA ALA A 29 12.65 14.77 10.28
C ALA A 29 14.14 15.14 10.23
N GLN A 30 14.89 14.76 11.27
CA GLN A 30 16.34 14.53 11.16
C GLN A 30 16.59 13.77 9.86
N GLY A 31 17.36 14.38 8.96
CA GLY A 31 17.39 13.99 7.55
C GLY A 31 17.86 12.55 7.34
N SER A 32 16.92 11.61 7.25
CA SER A 32 17.22 10.27 6.79
C SER A 32 17.71 10.38 5.37
N LYS A 33 18.93 9.88 5.15
CA LYS A 33 19.49 9.80 3.81
C LYS A 33 18.51 8.99 2.93
N PRO A 34 18.10 9.50 1.76
CA PRO A 34 17.20 8.77 0.87
C PRO A 34 17.76 7.37 0.54
N ALA A 35 16.86 6.41 0.31
CA ALA A 35 17.24 5.09 -0.14
C ALA A 35 18.05 5.20 -1.45
N ALA A 36 19.02 4.32 -1.72
CA ALA A 36 19.66 4.34 -3.04
C ALA A 36 18.65 3.92 -4.09
N PRO A 37 18.62 4.65 -5.23
CA PRO A 37 17.91 4.18 -6.39
C PRO A 37 18.46 2.84 -6.87
N GLY A 38 17.60 2.01 -7.45
CA GLY A 38 18.04 0.78 -8.09
C GLY A 38 17.06 -0.37 -7.97
N LYS A 39 17.48 -1.50 -8.55
CA LYS A 39 16.78 -2.78 -8.46
C LYS A 39 17.35 -3.56 -7.29
N TYR A 40 16.49 -4.15 -6.49
CA TYR A 40 16.81 -4.98 -5.35
C TYR A 40 16.23 -6.37 -5.59
N VAL A 41 16.98 -7.39 -5.20
CA VAL A 41 16.56 -8.79 -5.24
C VAL A 41 16.69 -9.37 -3.85
N GLY A 42 15.74 -10.21 -3.49
CA GLY A 42 15.56 -10.74 -2.15
C GLY A 42 14.84 -12.06 -2.15
N GLU A 43 14.53 -12.55 -0.96
CA GLU A 43 13.86 -13.83 -0.78
C GLU A 43 12.78 -13.76 0.32
N ILE A 44 11.73 -14.53 0.13
CA ILE A 44 10.61 -14.77 1.06
C ILE A 44 10.25 -16.26 1.00
N ASP A 45 10.47 -16.99 2.09
CA ASP A 45 10.24 -18.45 2.15
C ASP A 45 10.80 -19.23 0.93
N GLY A 46 12.01 -18.89 0.49
CA GLY A 46 12.66 -19.49 -0.69
C GLY A 46 12.16 -18.99 -2.07
N ASN A 47 11.23 -18.04 -2.11
CA ASN A 47 10.75 -17.39 -3.33
C ASN A 47 11.44 -16.05 -3.56
N GLU A 48 11.80 -15.76 -4.81
CA GLU A 48 12.43 -14.49 -5.18
C GLU A 48 11.47 -13.30 -4.96
N VAL A 49 11.99 -12.24 -4.36
CA VAL A 49 11.35 -10.92 -4.23
C VAL A 49 12.13 -9.90 -5.03
N LYS A 50 11.42 -9.08 -5.81
CA LYS A 50 11.98 -7.97 -6.59
C LYS A 50 11.43 -6.66 -6.08
N LEU A 51 12.32 -5.69 -5.87
CA LEU A 51 11.97 -4.35 -5.42
C LEU A 51 12.68 -3.33 -6.30
N LYS A 52 11.98 -2.28 -6.74
CA LYS A 52 12.56 -1.17 -7.50
C LYS A 52 12.38 0.13 -6.73
N VAL A 53 13.47 0.85 -6.52
CA VAL A 53 13.50 2.20 -5.92
C VAL A 53 13.86 3.21 -6.99
N ASN A 54 13.14 4.33 -7.02
CA ASN A 54 13.30 5.38 -8.02
C ASN A 54 14.58 6.21 -7.84
N ARG A 55 14.96 7.00 -8.86
CA ARG A 55 16.24 7.76 -8.92
C ARG A 55 16.50 8.65 -7.70
N ALA A 56 15.46 9.25 -7.13
CA ALA A 56 15.59 10.14 -5.98
C ALA A 56 15.63 9.40 -4.63
N GLY A 57 15.42 8.09 -4.61
CA GLY A 57 15.38 7.32 -3.35
C GLY A 57 14.14 7.61 -2.49
N ARG A 58 13.13 8.25 -3.09
CA ARG A 58 11.93 8.74 -2.40
C ARG A 58 10.69 7.88 -2.67
N PHE A 59 10.75 7.00 -3.66
CA PHE A 59 9.64 6.13 -4.01
C PHE A 59 10.11 4.71 -4.28
N MET A 60 9.31 3.76 -3.83
CA MET A 60 9.31 2.39 -4.32
C MET A 60 8.41 2.36 -5.56
N ASP A 61 9.00 2.10 -6.73
CA ASP A 61 8.28 2.07 -8.02
C ASP A 61 7.65 0.70 -8.31
N GLY A 62 8.04 -0.33 -7.58
CA GLY A 62 7.44 -1.65 -7.69
C GLY A 62 8.03 -2.61 -6.69
N TRP A 63 7.18 -3.47 -6.17
CA TRP A 63 7.56 -4.65 -5.40
C TRP A 63 6.79 -5.82 -5.96
N VAL A 64 7.46 -6.95 -6.17
CA VAL A 64 6.86 -8.20 -6.61
C VAL A 64 7.43 -9.32 -5.75
N GLY A 65 6.57 -10.13 -5.15
CA GLY A 65 6.95 -11.30 -4.36
C GLY A 65 5.93 -12.42 -4.49
N ARG A 66 6.25 -13.61 -3.99
CA ARG A 66 5.28 -14.70 -3.85
C ARG A 66 4.98 -14.93 -2.38
N LEU A 67 3.72 -15.08 -2.03
CA LEU A 67 3.30 -15.34 -0.65
C LEU A 67 2.50 -16.63 -0.60
N ARG A 68 2.77 -17.45 0.42
CA ARG A 68 1.92 -18.59 0.76
C ARG A 68 0.75 -18.10 1.57
N LEU A 69 -0.46 -18.29 1.05
CA LEU A 69 -1.70 -17.93 1.73
C LEU A 69 -2.29 -19.15 2.40
N LYS A 70 -2.99 -18.97 3.51
CA LYS A 70 -3.94 -19.93 4.07
C LYS A 70 -5.34 -19.44 3.67
N CYS A 71 -6.05 -20.25 2.89
CA CYS A 71 -7.39 -19.93 2.39
C CYS A 71 -8.42 -20.91 2.93
N GLY A 72 -9.67 -20.46 3.06
CA GLY A 72 -10.77 -21.28 3.54
C GLY A 72 -10.68 -21.66 5.02
N GLY A 73 -11.32 -22.77 5.37
CA GLY A 73 -11.54 -23.22 6.74
C GLY A 73 -12.98 -23.70 6.94
N TYR A 74 -13.29 -24.14 8.16
CA TYR A 74 -14.57 -24.79 8.49
C TYR A 74 -15.79 -24.11 7.83
N PRO A 75 -16.71 -24.88 7.21
CA PRO A 75 -16.78 -26.35 7.16
C PRO A 75 -15.86 -27.04 6.13
N GLY A 76 -15.14 -26.29 5.29
CA GLY A 76 -14.20 -26.83 4.30
C GLY A 76 -12.78 -27.06 4.84
N LEU A 77 -11.95 -27.77 4.06
CA LEU A 77 -10.52 -27.93 4.36
C LEU A 77 -9.74 -26.65 3.98
N PRO A 78 -8.77 -26.20 4.80
CA PRO A 78 -7.92 -25.09 4.43
C PRO A 78 -6.99 -25.48 3.27
N THR A 79 -6.78 -24.56 2.33
CA THR A 79 -5.80 -24.70 1.24
C THR A 79 -4.64 -23.74 1.43
N TYR A 80 -3.49 -24.05 0.81
CA TYR A 80 -2.26 -23.27 0.99
C TYR A 80 -1.60 -22.84 -0.33
N PRO A 81 -2.29 -22.05 -1.18
CA PRO A 81 -1.73 -21.63 -2.46
C PRO A 81 -0.57 -20.64 -2.28
N THR A 82 0.38 -20.68 -3.21
CA THR A 82 1.44 -19.68 -3.33
C THR A 82 1.13 -18.76 -4.51
N VAL A 83 0.81 -17.50 -4.22
CA VAL A 83 0.40 -16.52 -5.23
C VAL A 83 1.46 -15.46 -5.43
N ALA A 84 1.65 -15.01 -6.67
CA ALA A 84 2.45 -13.83 -6.96
C ALA A 84 1.64 -12.58 -6.63
N MET A 85 2.27 -11.59 -6.01
CA MET A 85 1.66 -10.32 -5.65
C MET A 85 2.56 -9.17 -6.06
N ASP A 86 1.94 -8.08 -6.47
CA ASP A 86 2.58 -6.80 -6.72
C ASP A 86 2.08 -5.74 -5.74
N PHE A 87 2.97 -4.85 -5.31
CA PHE A 87 2.61 -3.71 -4.47
C PHE A 87 2.79 -2.41 -5.27
N PRO A 88 1.78 -1.52 -5.27
CA PRO A 88 1.80 -0.32 -6.10
C PRO A 88 2.87 0.69 -5.66
N ARG A 89 3.16 1.63 -6.56
CA ARG A 89 4.13 2.69 -6.31
C ARG A 89 3.78 3.45 -5.03
N THR A 90 4.76 3.56 -4.13
CA THR A 90 4.55 4.11 -2.79
C THR A 90 5.70 5.02 -2.38
N ARG A 91 5.38 6.14 -1.72
CA ARG A 91 6.38 7.07 -1.18
C ARG A 91 7.11 6.44 0.01
N ILE A 92 8.42 6.61 0.05
CA ILE A 92 9.27 6.31 1.21
C ILE A 92 9.23 7.55 2.11
N GLY A 93 8.89 7.35 3.38
CA GLY A 93 8.87 8.39 4.39
C GLY A 93 10.22 9.05 4.56
N ASP A 94 10.21 10.29 5.04
CA ASP A 94 11.44 11.05 5.29
C ASP A 94 12.26 10.47 6.46
N ASP A 95 11.68 9.52 7.21
CA ASP A 95 12.32 8.68 8.23
C ASP A 95 13.01 7.41 7.65
N GLY A 96 12.99 7.24 6.31
CA GLY A 96 13.51 6.05 5.64
C GLY A 96 12.66 4.80 5.84
N ARG A 97 11.38 4.96 6.20
CA ARG A 97 10.42 3.85 6.31
C ARG A 97 9.35 3.99 5.24
N LEU A 98 8.98 2.87 4.65
CA LEU A 98 7.78 2.75 3.84
C LEU A 98 6.77 1.98 4.67
N ARG A 99 5.59 2.56 4.91
CA ARG A 99 4.46 1.89 5.56
C ARG A 99 3.22 2.25 4.77
N ARG A 100 2.61 1.26 4.14
CA ARG A 100 1.43 1.50 3.30
C ARG A 100 0.47 0.34 3.37
N THR A 101 -0.80 0.68 3.55
CA THR A 101 -1.93 -0.21 3.30
C THR A 101 -2.46 0.10 1.92
N TRP A 102 -2.71 -0.95 1.15
CA TRP A 102 -3.36 -0.89 -0.14
C TRP A 102 -4.63 -1.74 -0.09
N HIS A 103 -5.71 -1.17 -0.58
CA HIS A 103 -6.97 -1.85 -0.82
C HIS A 103 -7.12 -1.96 -2.33
N GLY A 104 -7.44 -3.15 -2.82
CA GLY A 104 -7.71 -3.37 -4.22
C GLY A 104 -8.89 -4.30 -4.38
N ASN A 105 -9.43 -4.31 -5.59
CA ASN A 105 -10.56 -5.16 -5.95
C ASN A 105 -10.02 -6.34 -6.73
N GLY A 106 -10.44 -7.55 -6.37
CA GLY A 106 -10.04 -8.82 -6.98
C GLY A 106 -10.58 -9.06 -8.38
N GLY A 107 -10.70 -8.04 -9.23
CA GLY A 107 -10.79 -8.17 -10.70
C GLY A 107 -11.84 -9.13 -11.31
N GLY A 108 -12.92 -9.48 -10.61
CA GLY A 108 -14.00 -10.33 -11.10
C GLY A 108 -15.37 -9.67 -11.01
N ASP A 109 -16.39 -10.32 -11.60
CA ASP A 109 -17.80 -9.89 -11.54
C ASP A 109 -18.33 -9.78 -10.09
N GLU A 110 -17.68 -10.48 -9.15
CA GLU A 110 -17.72 -10.21 -7.72
C GLU A 110 -16.38 -9.57 -7.34
N ALA A 111 -16.36 -8.24 -7.25
CA ALA A 111 -15.20 -7.49 -6.83
C ALA A 111 -14.91 -7.77 -5.35
N ASP A 112 -14.19 -8.85 -5.10
CA ASP A 112 -13.78 -9.18 -3.75
C ASP A 112 -12.62 -8.29 -3.30
N ASP A 113 -12.89 -7.46 -2.29
CA ASP A 113 -11.91 -6.57 -1.72
C ASP A 113 -10.78 -7.36 -1.05
N PHE A 114 -9.55 -6.91 -1.26
CA PHE A 114 -8.41 -7.35 -0.47
C PHE A 114 -7.70 -6.17 0.17
N THR A 115 -6.97 -6.48 1.24
CA THR A 115 -6.10 -5.56 1.96
C THR A 115 -4.69 -6.13 1.95
N MET A 116 -3.75 -5.36 1.42
CA MET A 116 -2.32 -5.67 1.50
C MET A 116 -1.60 -4.57 2.27
N LYS A 117 -0.71 -4.96 3.19
CA LYS A 117 0.13 -4.02 3.95
C LYS A 117 1.58 -4.30 3.64
N MET A 118 2.33 -3.25 3.37
CA MET A 118 3.78 -3.30 3.15
C MET A 118 4.46 -2.39 4.17
N GLU A 119 5.41 -2.97 4.89
CA GLU A 119 6.34 -2.23 5.72
C GLU A 119 7.77 -2.52 5.29
N VAL A 120 8.56 -1.48 5.01
CA VAL A 120 9.97 -1.63 4.64
C VAL A 120 10.79 -0.62 5.41
N ARG A 121 11.88 -1.09 6.01
CA ARG A 121 12.88 -0.20 6.60
C ARG A 121 14.10 -0.11 5.70
N PHE A 122 14.42 1.10 5.28
CA PHE A 122 15.64 1.39 4.56
C PHE A 122 16.72 1.77 5.57
N ALA A 123 17.82 0.99 5.59
CA ALA A 123 18.97 1.27 6.45
C ALA A 123 20.01 2.03 5.63
N GLY A 124 20.06 3.35 5.83
CA GLY A 124 20.80 4.25 4.95
C GLY A 124 20.28 4.12 3.51
N LYS A 125 21.20 3.80 2.59
CA LYS A 125 20.89 3.68 1.16
C LYS A 125 20.29 2.33 0.74
N ARG A 126 20.01 1.36 1.63
CA ARG A 126 19.63 0.00 1.21
C ARG A 126 18.30 -0.44 1.81
N ALA A 127 17.40 -0.98 0.98
CA ALA A 127 16.30 -1.81 1.48
C ALA A 127 16.90 -3.09 2.05
N ARG A 128 16.74 -3.38 3.34
CA ARG A 128 17.34 -4.57 3.97
C ARG A 128 16.32 -5.59 4.44
N LYS A 129 15.22 -5.12 5.03
CA LYS A 129 14.15 -5.95 5.55
C LYS A 129 12.80 -5.28 5.26
N GLY A 130 11.84 -6.08 4.87
CA GLY A 130 10.45 -5.69 4.80
C GLY A 130 9.54 -6.79 5.33
N HIS A 131 8.29 -6.40 5.52
CA HIS A 131 7.19 -7.26 5.90
C HIS A 131 6.04 -6.98 4.95
N VAL A 132 5.41 -8.05 4.47
CA VAL A 132 4.19 -7.95 3.66
C VAL A 132 3.12 -8.81 4.32
N SER A 133 1.90 -8.29 4.39
CA SER A 133 0.73 -9.05 4.81
C SER A 133 -0.41 -8.87 3.81
N TYR A 134 -1.16 -9.92 3.57
CA TYR A 134 -2.33 -9.96 2.70
C TYR A 134 -3.51 -10.57 3.45
N ALA A 135 -4.66 -9.94 3.32
CA ALA A 135 -5.95 -10.46 3.72
C ALA A 135 -6.92 -10.21 2.56
N GLY A 136 -7.58 -11.24 2.08
CA GLY A 136 -8.45 -11.14 0.91
C GLY A 136 -9.60 -12.13 0.94
N PRO A 137 -10.31 -12.27 -0.20
CA PRO A 137 -11.48 -13.13 -0.31
C PRO A 137 -11.25 -14.59 0.05
N GLY A 138 -12.35 -15.30 0.25
CA GLY A 138 -12.30 -16.74 0.55
C GLY A 138 -11.59 -17.06 1.86
N ARG A 139 -11.52 -16.09 2.80
CA ARG A 139 -10.75 -16.20 4.06
C ARG A 139 -9.27 -16.50 3.79
N CYS A 140 -8.69 -15.85 2.78
CA CYS A 140 -7.28 -15.97 2.43
C CYS A 140 -6.43 -14.98 3.23
N PHE A 141 -5.46 -15.51 3.98
CA PHE A 141 -4.53 -14.72 4.78
C PHE A 141 -3.11 -15.19 4.60
N GLY A 142 -2.16 -14.26 4.53
CA GLY A 142 -0.74 -14.60 4.53
C GLY A 142 0.09 -13.41 4.96
N SER A 143 1.25 -13.68 5.53
CA SER A 143 2.24 -12.64 5.82
C SER A 143 3.61 -13.24 5.84
N ALA A 144 4.61 -12.49 5.41
CA ALA A 144 5.99 -12.92 5.55
C ALA A 144 6.96 -11.75 5.61
N ASP A 145 8.05 -12.01 6.31
CA ASP A 145 9.22 -11.16 6.32
C ASP A 145 10.09 -11.49 5.11
N TRP A 146 10.69 -10.47 4.51
CA TRP A 146 11.61 -10.64 3.41
C TRP A 146 12.82 -9.76 3.59
N THR A 147 13.94 -10.18 3.00
CA THR A 147 15.15 -9.36 2.93
C THR A 147 15.51 -9.15 1.47
N ALA A 148 16.05 -7.99 1.14
CA ALA A 148 16.51 -7.68 -0.20
C ALA A 148 17.87 -7.02 -0.17
N ARG A 149 18.60 -7.11 -1.28
CA ARG A 149 19.91 -6.49 -1.48
C ARG A 149 19.92 -5.80 -2.84
N LEU A 150 20.69 -4.72 -2.96
CA LEU A 150 20.85 -4.02 -4.23
C LEU A 150 21.47 -4.99 -5.24
N LYS A 151 20.81 -5.19 -6.38
CA LYS A 151 21.34 -5.94 -7.51
C LYS A 151 22.50 -5.15 -8.08
N ARG A 152 23.72 -5.71 -7.96
CA ARG A 152 24.93 -5.14 -8.57
C ARG A 152 24.94 -5.41 -10.06
#